data_AF-A0A9C6U6D9-F1
#
_entry.id   AF-A0A9C6U6D9-F1
#
_cell.length_a   1.000
_cell.length_b   1.000
_cell.length_c   1.000
_cell.angle_alpha   90.00
_cell.angle_beta   90.00
_cell.angle_gamma   90.00
#
_symmetry.space_group_name_H-M   'P 1'
#
loop_
_entity.id
_entity.type
_entity.pdbx_description
1 polymer ?
#
loop_
_entity_poly.entity_id
_entity_poly.type
_entity_poly.pdbx_seq_one_letter_code
_entity_poly.pdbx_strand_id
1 'polypeptide(L)'
;MILNGKDGSLLFNSSYPRLEWSTFNADAYSDARAKANGFDLQVALGATLSYLRQHDTDFHRRRVVAGRGQAVLYLTPALGSYDQSRFYTRFDNYRQLYPDVDTLVLTSGNKNSFGVLTNDTNLNVFTFTVTDPASAIRPLVERIKAVPRRIRNANCDADWAEDGSGNLEFIDYVEPLGVNYYRLAPNNFYRTKDDYARVRVQGQGYGTLTVCYSRTLPTMNGTQNSYASQADSSAGTCQQLSTGNVEIKLANLCTDASLVRDCAPLYLAVSAGQATQAVEMRCNEEACRFPDMLKYTVILERVGCWSAAGALHAAWLLTALLAALPLLLQFRQ
;
A
#
# COMPACT_ATOMS: atom_id res chain seq x y z
N MET A 1 10.24 7.89 0.51
CA MET A 1 10.57 9.12 1.26
C MET A 1 11.07 8.74 2.64
N ILE A 2 12.03 9.49 3.19
CA ILE A 2 12.52 9.33 4.56
C ILE A 2 12.31 10.65 5.30
N LEU A 3 11.64 10.60 6.45
CA LEU A 3 11.37 11.75 7.32
C LEU A 3 12.24 11.69 8.58
N ASN A 4 12.53 12.85 9.15
CA ASN A 4 13.23 13.00 10.41
C ASN A 4 12.26 12.66 11.54
N GLY A 5 12.63 11.66 12.33
CA GLY A 5 11.78 11.21 13.43
C GLY A 5 11.67 12.20 14.59
N LYS A 6 12.49 13.26 14.66
CA LYS A 6 12.39 14.27 15.72
C LYS A 6 11.33 15.33 15.43
N ASP A 7 11.33 15.85 14.22
CA ASP A 7 10.59 17.06 13.84
C ASP A 7 9.71 16.88 12.59
N GLY A 8 9.77 15.71 11.95
CA GLY A 8 9.01 15.42 10.73
C GLY A 8 9.58 16.00 9.45
N SER A 9 10.75 16.64 9.48
CA SER A 9 11.40 17.23 8.30
C SER A 9 11.83 16.16 7.29
N LEU A 10 11.88 16.52 6.01
CA LEU A 10 12.26 15.60 4.93
C LEU A 10 13.77 15.36 4.93
N LEU A 11 14.21 14.13 5.22
CA LEU A 11 15.63 13.73 5.18
C LEU A 11 16.06 13.24 3.79
N PHE A 12 15.17 12.52 3.11
CA PHE A 12 15.42 12.01 1.76
C PHE A 12 14.13 11.99 0.95
N ASN A 13 14.14 12.75 -0.14
CA ASN A 13 13.01 12.80 -1.06
C ASN A 13 13.21 11.80 -2.20
N SER A 14 12.36 10.77 -2.27
CA SER A 14 12.33 9.83 -3.39
C SER A 14 10.98 9.85 -4.09
N SER A 15 10.56 11.06 -4.48
CA SER A 15 9.35 11.22 -5.30
C SER A 15 9.53 10.72 -6.75
N TYR A 16 10.75 10.33 -7.17
CA TYR A 16 11.10 9.88 -8.53
C TYR A 16 11.65 8.41 -8.54
N PRO A 17 11.83 7.75 -9.71
CA PRO A 17 11.54 6.31 -9.92
C PRO A 17 12.31 5.35 -9.00
N ARG A 18 11.90 4.07 -8.94
CA ARG A 18 12.54 3.00 -8.11
C ARG A 18 14.08 2.95 -8.22
N LEU A 19 14.64 3.44 -9.33
CA LEU A 19 16.07 3.61 -9.56
C LEU A 19 16.74 4.61 -8.62
N GLU A 20 16.07 5.66 -8.16
CA GLU A 20 16.65 6.65 -7.23
C GLU A 20 16.92 6.07 -5.84
N TRP A 21 16.25 4.98 -5.45
CA TRP A 21 16.63 4.29 -4.21
C TRP A 21 18.00 3.63 -4.29
N SER A 22 18.59 3.47 -5.49
CA SER A 22 19.99 3.06 -5.62
C SER A 22 20.97 4.11 -5.09
N THR A 23 20.55 5.39 -5.00
CA THR A 23 21.37 6.46 -4.41
C THR A 23 21.28 6.50 -2.89
N PHE A 24 20.35 5.76 -2.29
CA PHE A 24 20.29 5.60 -0.84
C PHE A 24 21.31 4.54 -0.39
N ASN A 25 22.55 5.00 -0.19
CA ASN A 25 23.70 4.20 0.21
C ASN A 25 24.16 4.53 1.66
N ALA A 26 25.32 4.00 2.06
CA ALA A 26 25.87 4.23 3.41
C ALA A 26 26.14 5.72 3.70
N ASP A 27 26.56 6.50 2.70
CA ASP A 27 26.83 7.93 2.84
C ASP A 27 25.54 8.72 3.01
N ALA A 28 24.53 8.45 2.16
CA ALA A 28 23.20 9.05 2.29
C ALA A 28 22.54 8.72 3.64
N TYR A 29 22.78 7.51 4.16
CA TYR A 29 22.37 7.12 5.50
C TYR A 29 23.13 7.91 6.58
N SER A 30 24.46 8.05 6.46
CA SER A 30 25.27 8.83 7.40
C SER A 30 24.82 10.28 7.47
N ASP A 31 24.56 10.90 6.31
CA ASP A 31 24.05 12.27 6.20
C ASP A 31 22.66 12.42 6.82
N ALA A 32 21.75 11.49 6.54
CA ALA A 32 20.41 11.47 7.13
C ALA A 32 20.49 11.31 8.66
N ARG A 33 21.39 10.46 9.15
CA ARG A 33 21.64 10.27 10.59
C ARG A 33 22.24 11.51 11.24
N ALA A 34 23.20 12.17 10.60
CA ALA A 34 23.81 13.41 11.11
C ALA A 34 22.78 14.54 11.25
N LYS A 35 21.77 14.57 10.37
CA LYS A 35 20.64 15.51 10.44
C LYS A 35 19.57 15.09 11.46
N ALA A 36 19.47 13.80 11.78
CA ALA A 36 18.51 13.25 12.73
C ALA A 36 18.95 13.50 14.19
N ASN A 37 18.59 14.66 14.75
CA ASN A 37 18.94 15.04 16.13
C ASN A 37 17.97 14.50 17.21
N GLY A 38 17.64 13.21 17.15
CA GLY A 38 16.74 12.54 18.08
C GLY A 38 15.56 11.85 17.39
N PHE A 39 14.70 11.22 18.19
CA PHE A 39 13.54 10.48 17.70
C PHE A 39 12.37 10.66 18.65
N ASP A 40 11.26 11.20 18.15
CA ASP A 40 9.97 11.27 18.82
C ASP A 40 8.93 10.59 17.95
N LEU A 41 8.49 9.42 18.38
CA LEU A 41 7.57 8.58 17.62
C LEU A 41 6.20 9.25 17.41
N GLN A 42 5.73 10.08 18.34
CA GLN A 42 4.46 10.80 18.21
C GLN A 42 4.54 11.90 17.17
N VAL A 43 5.65 12.64 17.16
CA VAL A 43 5.92 13.69 16.17
C VAL A 43 6.12 13.06 14.80
N ALA A 44 6.93 12.00 14.70
CA ALA A 44 7.16 11.26 13.46
C ALA A 44 5.85 10.72 12.86
N LEU A 45 4.97 10.14 13.68
CA LEU A 45 3.66 9.68 13.23
C LEU A 45 2.77 10.83 12.76
N GLY A 46 2.75 11.96 13.49
CA GLY A 46 2.00 13.15 13.11
C GLY A 46 2.43 13.73 11.77
N ALA A 47 3.73 13.83 11.54
CA ALA A 47 4.30 14.28 10.27
C ALA A 47 3.98 13.31 9.13
N THR A 48 4.11 12.01 9.38
CA THR A 48 3.77 10.95 8.42
C THR A 48 2.31 11.03 7.99
N LEU A 49 1.39 11.15 8.95
CA LEU A 49 -0.04 11.30 8.69
C LEU A 49 -0.36 12.55 7.87
N SER A 50 0.26 13.68 8.21
CA SER A 50 0.05 14.94 7.50
C SER A 50 0.50 14.84 6.04
N TYR A 51 1.67 14.21 5.80
CA TYR A 51 2.17 13.98 4.46
C TYR A 51 1.28 13.03 3.66
N LEU A 52 0.90 11.88 4.23
CA LEU A 52 0.05 10.90 3.55
C LEU A 52 -1.32 11.48 3.21
N ARG A 53 -1.91 12.28 4.12
CA ARG A 53 -3.15 13.00 3.84
C ARG A 53 -2.99 13.97 2.67
N GLN A 54 -1.96 14.81 2.67
CA GLN A 54 -1.72 15.74 1.58
C GLN A 54 -1.50 15.02 0.24
N HIS A 55 -0.68 13.97 0.25
CA HIS A 55 -0.43 13.14 -0.93
C HIS A 55 -1.72 12.53 -1.47
N ASP A 56 -2.59 12.02 -0.60
CA ASP A 56 -3.85 11.40 -0.98
C ASP A 56 -4.88 12.42 -1.47
N THR A 57 -4.90 13.63 -0.91
CA THR A 57 -5.66 14.77 -1.44
C THR A 57 -5.21 15.12 -2.86
N ASP A 58 -3.90 15.13 -3.13
CA ASP A 58 -3.38 15.39 -4.48
C ASP A 58 -3.73 14.28 -5.47
N PHE A 59 -3.66 13.01 -5.03
CA PHE A 59 -4.09 11.85 -5.83
C PHE A 59 -5.57 11.94 -6.21
N HIS A 60 -6.42 12.25 -5.23
CA HIS A 60 -7.85 12.44 -5.43
C HIS A 60 -8.12 13.60 -6.41
N ARG A 61 -7.50 14.76 -6.19
CA ARG A 61 -7.66 15.94 -7.06
C ARG A 61 -7.26 15.67 -8.51
N ARG A 62 -6.23 14.84 -8.72
CA ARG A 62 -5.76 14.44 -10.06
C ARG A 62 -6.46 13.20 -10.61
N ARG A 63 -7.43 12.62 -9.88
CA ARG A 63 -8.16 11.39 -10.21
C ARG A 63 -7.21 10.22 -10.56
N VAL A 64 -6.13 10.07 -9.80
CA VAL A 64 -5.10 9.02 -10.04
C VAL A 64 -5.51 7.69 -9.41
N VAL A 65 -5.70 6.66 -10.25
CA VAL A 65 -6.17 5.32 -9.86
C VAL A 65 -5.04 4.41 -9.38
N ALA A 66 -3.85 4.55 -9.98
CA ALA A 66 -2.67 3.76 -9.64
C ALA A 66 -1.47 4.66 -9.32
N GLY A 67 -0.70 4.23 -8.33
CA GLY A 67 0.46 4.95 -7.84
C GLY A 67 1.61 4.01 -7.49
N ARG A 68 2.71 4.61 -7.04
CA ARG A 68 3.86 3.84 -6.57
C ARG A 68 3.56 3.19 -5.22
N GLY A 69 4.36 2.19 -4.88
CA GLY A 69 4.35 1.63 -3.54
C GLY A 69 4.72 2.68 -2.51
N GLN A 70 3.99 2.70 -1.40
CA GLN A 70 4.23 3.61 -0.29
C GLN A 70 4.83 2.84 0.87
N ALA A 71 5.93 3.36 1.39
CA ALA A 71 6.56 2.87 2.60
C ALA A 71 7.05 4.04 3.46
N VAL A 72 6.95 3.86 4.77
CA VAL A 72 7.47 4.76 5.79
C VAL A 72 8.60 4.06 6.51
N LEU A 73 9.78 4.67 6.54
CA LEU A 73 10.95 4.14 7.21
C LEU A 73 11.19 4.87 8.53
N TYR A 74 11.11 4.16 9.65
CA TYR A 74 11.52 4.65 10.95
C TYR A 74 12.98 4.28 11.23
N LEU A 75 13.80 5.28 11.56
CA LEU A 75 15.20 5.13 11.94
C LEU A 75 15.32 5.35 13.45
N THR A 76 15.39 4.28 14.25
CA THR A 76 15.48 4.44 15.71
C THR A 76 16.14 3.24 16.39
N PRO A 77 17.01 3.45 17.41
CA PRO A 77 17.63 2.35 18.15
C PRO A 77 16.66 1.65 19.13
N ALA A 78 15.61 2.35 19.58
CA ALA A 78 14.64 1.82 20.54
C ALA A 78 13.31 2.59 20.47
N LEU A 79 12.23 1.99 20.97
CA LEU A 79 11.01 2.72 21.27
C LEU A 79 11.14 3.34 22.66
N GLY A 80 11.01 4.66 22.75
CA GLY A 80 10.99 5.35 24.05
C GLY A 80 9.76 4.99 24.87
N SER A 81 9.85 5.14 26.19
CA SER A 81 8.82 4.83 27.19
C SER A 81 7.57 5.74 27.14
N TYR A 82 7.37 6.50 26.06
CA TYR A 82 6.30 7.48 25.93
C TYR A 82 4.92 6.84 26.05
N ASP A 83 3.95 7.63 26.53
CA ASP A 83 2.56 7.31 26.83
C ASP A 83 1.95 6.34 25.79
N GLN A 84 2.20 5.05 26.03
CA GLN A 84 2.15 4.02 25.00
C GLN A 84 0.73 3.87 24.47
N SER A 85 -0.24 4.07 25.35
CA SER A 85 -1.68 4.05 25.06
C SER A 85 -2.05 5.04 23.94
N ARG A 86 -1.63 6.31 24.07
CA ARG A 86 -1.95 7.37 23.10
C ARG A 86 -1.26 7.13 21.76
N PHE A 87 -0.04 6.58 21.78
CA PHE A 87 0.64 6.20 20.55
C PHE A 87 -0.10 5.07 19.83
N TYR A 88 -0.41 3.98 20.54
CA TYR A 88 -1.04 2.82 19.95
C TYR A 88 -2.41 3.15 19.36
N THR A 89 -3.23 3.97 20.02
CA THR A 89 -4.51 4.41 19.46
C THR A 89 -4.32 5.22 18.16
N ARG A 90 -3.35 6.14 18.12
CA ARG A 90 -3.09 6.93 16.91
C ARG A 90 -2.51 6.08 15.78
N PHE A 91 -1.63 5.15 16.12
CA PHE A 91 -1.00 4.24 15.16
C PHE A 91 -2.01 3.22 14.60
N ASP A 92 -2.95 2.79 15.42
CA ASP A 92 -4.08 1.99 14.98
C ASP A 92 -4.94 2.74 13.95
N ASN A 93 -5.34 3.98 14.28
CA ASN A 93 -6.07 4.83 13.34
C ASN A 93 -5.31 5.04 12.03
N TYR A 94 -3.99 5.22 12.10
CA TYR A 94 -3.10 5.26 10.93
C TYR A 94 -3.23 3.99 10.08
N ARG A 95 -3.17 2.80 10.66
CA ARG A 95 -3.29 1.52 9.94
C ARG A 95 -4.67 1.29 9.33
N GLN A 96 -5.71 1.87 9.91
CA GLN A 96 -7.07 1.81 9.35
C GLN A 96 -7.26 2.76 8.16
N LEU A 97 -6.61 3.93 8.19
CA LEU A 97 -6.66 4.91 7.10
C LEU A 97 -5.71 4.56 5.95
N TYR A 98 -4.58 3.93 6.23
CA TYR A 98 -3.52 3.64 5.25
C TYR A 98 -3.02 2.19 5.33
N PRO A 99 -3.88 1.16 5.18
CA PRO A 99 -3.44 -0.24 5.26
C PRO A 99 -2.56 -0.70 4.10
N ASP A 100 -2.41 0.15 3.09
CA ASP A 100 -1.54 -0.03 1.93
C ASP A 100 -0.25 0.78 2.00
N VAL A 101 0.13 1.26 3.19
CA VAL A 101 1.45 1.83 3.47
C VAL A 101 2.28 0.84 4.30
N ASP A 102 3.44 0.45 3.76
CA ASP A 102 4.36 -0.45 4.46
C ASP A 102 5.14 0.32 5.52
N THR A 103 5.11 -0.15 6.76
CA THR A 103 5.92 0.44 7.82
C THR A 103 7.19 -0.38 8.00
N LEU A 104 8.33 0.24 7.68
CA LEU A 104 9.66 -0.33 7.77
C LEU A 104 10.40 0.30 8.96
N VAL A 105 11.27 -0.47 9.59
CA VAL A 105 12.11 0.00 10.69
C VAL A 105 13.56 -0.41 10.42
N LEU A 106 14.47 0.54 10.52
CA LEU A 106 15.91 0.28 10.57
C LEU A 106 16.40 0.65 11.97
N THR A 107 16.95 -0.34 12.68
CA THR A 107 17.28 -0.22 14.11
C THR A 107 18.62 -0.88 14.44
N SER A 108 19.29 -0.40 15.50
CA SER A 108 20.41 -1.10 16.12
C SER A 108 19.99 -1.95 17.33
N GLY A 109 18.70 -1.92 17.68
CA GLY A 109 18.14 -2.60 18.84
C GLY A 109 17.52 -3.96 18.53
N ASN A 110 16.80 -4.51 19.50
CA ASN A 110 16.10 -5.78 19.33
C ASN A 110 14.92 -5.63 18.37
N LYS A 111 14.92 -6.45 17.32
CA LYS A 111 13.87 -6.54 16.30
C LYS A 111 12.46 -6.72 16.86
N ASN A 112 12.31 -7.52 17.92
CA ASN A 112 11.01 -7.86 18.50
C ASN A 112 10.33 -6.67 19.18
N SER A 113 11.09 -5.67 19.63
CA SER A 113 10.55 -4.46 20.24
C SER A 113 9.71 -3.62 19.27
N PHE A 114 9.84 -3.85 17.97
CA PHE A 114 9.17 -3.08 16.93
C PHE A 114 7.94 -3.77 16.32
N GLY A 115 7.53 -4.93 16.84
CA GLY A 115 6.38 -5.68 16.32
C GLY A 115 5.06 -4.90 16.33
N VAL A 116 4.94 -3.86 17.14
CA VAL A 116 3.77 -2.98 17.15
C VAL A 116 3.72 -2.03 15.95
N LEU A 117 4.87 -1.69 15.36
CA LEU A 117 4.95 -0.77 14.21
C LEU A 117 4.76 -1.47 12.87
N THR A 118 4.89 -2.80 12.81
CA THR A 118 4.86 -3.56 11.56
C THR A 118 3.92 -4.74 11.64
N ASN A 119 3.45 -5.21 10.49
CA ASN A 119 2.66 -6.44 10.40
C ASN A 119 3.55 -7.69 10.45
N ASP A 120 4.82 -7.55 10.07
CA ASP A 120 5.80 -8.63 10.03
C ASP A 120 7.15 -8.05 10.45
N THR A 121 7.67 -8.47 11.61
CA THR A 121 8.99 -8.05 12.05
C THR A 121 10.06 -8.61 11.12
N ASN A 122 9.98 -9.88 10.75
CA ASN A 122 10.95 -10.58 9.89
C ASN A 122 11.19 -9.85 8.57
N LEU A 123 10.13 -9.40 7.91
CA LEU A 123 10.23 -8.74 6.61
C LEU A 123 10.49 -7.23 6.66
N ASN A 124 10.07 -6.53 7.72
CA ASN A 124 10.05 -5.06 7.72
C ASN A 124 10.96 -4.42 8.77
N VAL A 125 11.58 -5.20 9.66
CA VAL A 125 12.53 -4.68 10.66
C VAL A 125 13.93 -5.15 10.31
N PHE A 126 14.79 -4.20 10.02
CA PHE A 126 16.19 -4.38 9.63
C PHE A 126 17.08 -3.98 10.79
N THR A 127 17.92 -4.90 11.24
CA THR A 127 18.86 -4.65 12.33
C THR A 127 20.25 -4.42 11.77
N PHE A 128 20.95 -3.39 12.26
CA PHE A 128 22.34 -3.13 11.90
C PHE A 128 23.22 -3.03 13.15
N THR A 129 24.49 -3.38 13.01
CA THR A 129 25.50 -3.03 14.01
C THR A 129 26.04 -1.64 13.68
N VAL A 130 26.28 -0.82 14.70
CA VAL A 130 26.74 0.58 14.50
C VAL A 130 28.05 0.63 13.70
N THR A 131 28.84 -0.43 13.75
CA THR A 131 30.12 -0.61 13.04
C THR A 131 29.96 -1.02 11.57
N ASP A 132 28.82 -1.56 11.16
CA ASP A 132 28.54 -1.97 9.77
C ASP A 132 27.06 -1.74 9.40
N PRO A 133 26.67 -0.46 9.17
CA PRO A 133 25.33 -0.14 8.70
C PRO A 133 25.05 -0.65 7.28
N ALA A 134 26.08 -0.90 6.45
CA ALA A 134 25.92 -1.31 5.07
C ALA A 134 25.24 -2.68 4.92
N SER A 135 25.52 -3.60 5.86
CA SER A 135 24.90 -4.93 5.91
C SER A 135 23.36 -4.91 5.96
N ALA A 136 22.74 -3.89 6.56
CA ALA A 136 21.29 -3.75 6.68
C ALA A 136 20.66 -2.87 5.60
N ILE A 137 21.44 -1.98 4.95
CA ILE A 137 20.93 -1.07 3.93
C ILE A 137 20.50 -1.83 2.67
N ARG A 138 21.30 -2.79 2.20
CA ARG A 138 20.96 -3.58 1.00
C ARG A 138 19.61 -4.32 1.13
N PRO A 139 19.36 -5.14 2.17
CA PRO A 139 18.08 -5.81 2.32
C PRO A 139 16.91 -4.83 2.52
N LEU A 140 17.14 -3.67 3.16
CA LEU A 140 16.16 -2.60 3.27
C LEU A 140 15.79 -2.02 1.88
N VAL A 141 16.79 -1.71 1.05
CA VAL A 141 16.57 -1.17 -0.30
C VAL A 141 15.82 -2.19 -1.18
N GLU A 142 16.19 -3.47 -1.11
CA GLU A 142 15.47 -4.53 -1.83
C GLU A 142 14.02 -4.66 -1.33
N ARG A 143 13.79 -4.55 -0.02
CA ARG A 143 12.43 -4.52 0.53
C ARG A 143 11.61 -3.34 0.03
N ILE A 144 12.21 -2.15 -0.04
CA ILE A 144 11.56 -0.93 -0.56
C ILE A 144 11.20 -1.11 -2.05
N LYS A 145 12.11 -1.69 -2.85
CA LYS A 145 11.84 -1.99 -4.28
C LYS A 145 10.72 -3.01 -4.48
N ALA A 146 10.58 -3.93 -3.53
CA ALA A 146 9.56 -4.98 -3.51
C ALA A 146 8.18 -4.49 -3.01
N VAL A 147 8.05 -3.25 -2.52
CA VAL A 147 6.75 -2.68 -2.15
C VAL A 147 5.87 -2.59 -3.42
N PRO A 148 4.70 -3.26 -3.45
CA PRO A 148 3.85 -3.25 -4.63
C PRO A 148 3.32 -1.85 -4.96
N ARG A 149 3.05 -1.60 -6.24
CA ARG A 149 2.35 -0.40 -6.70
C ARG A 149 0.97 -0.32 -6.03
N ARG A 150 0.51 0.88 -5.70
CA ARG A 150 -0.80 1.09 -5.10
C ARG A 150 -1.87 1.13 -6.19
N ILE A 151 -3.00 0.49 -5.97
CA ILE A 151 -4.25 0.74 -6.68
C ILE A 151 -5.25 1.27 -5.67
N ARG A 152 -5.94 2.36 -6.02
CA ARG A 152 -6.95 3.00 -5.16
C ARG A 152 -8.11 3.53 -6.00
N ASN A 153 -9.31 3.51 -5.43
CA ASN A 153 -10.41 4.32 -5.96
C ASN A 153 -10.07 5.81 -5.84
N ALA A 154 -9.88 6.47 -6.97
CA ALA A 154 -9.55 7.88 -7.08
C ALA A 154 -10.69 8.83 -6.69
N ASN A 155 -11.91 8.33 -6.55
CA ASN A 155 -13.06 9.09 -6.02
C ASN A 155 -13.05 9.16 -4.50
N CYS A 156 -12.21 8.36 -3.82
CA CYS A 156 -12.02 8.48 -2.38
C CYS A 156 -11.06 9.62 -2.07
N ASP A 157 -11.46 10.52 -1.18
CA ASP A 157 -10.56 11.52 -0.64
C ASP A 157 -9.59 10.92 0.43
N ALA A 158 -8.82 11.77 1.10
CA ALA A 158 -7.88 11.34 2.12
C ALA A 158 -8.55 10.78 3.39
N ASP A 159 -9.82 11.10 3.63
CA ASP A 159 -10.60 10.62 4.77
C ASP A 159 -11.54 9.45 4.40
N TRP A 160 -11.44 8.99 3.14
CA TRP A 160 -12.27 7.96 2.52
C TRP A 160 -13.74 8.33 2.39
N ALA A 161 -14.04 9.62 2.26
CA ALA A 161 -15.32 10.06 1.73
C ALA A 161 -15.31 9.88 0.21
N GLU A 162 -16.45 9.43 -0.33
CA GLU A 162 -16.63 9.21 -1.77
C GLU A 162 -17.18 10.49 -2.42
N ASP A 163 -16.47 11.00 -3.42
CA ASP A 163 -16.93 12.06 -4.31
C ASP A 163 -17.04 11.55 -5.74
N GLY A 164 -18.22 11.04 -6.06
CA GLY A 164 -18.60 10.55 -7.39
C GLY A 164 -18.60 9.03 -7.52
N SER A 165 -19.17 8.55 -8.62
CA SER A 165 -19.28 7.13 -8.94
C SER A 165 -18.83 6.87 -10.38
N GLY A 166 -18.48 5.62 -10.68
CA GLY A 166 -18.10 5.22 -12.03
C GLY A 166 -16.98 4.20 -12.05
N ASN A 167 -16.66 3.75 -13.26
CA ASN A 167 -15.51 2.88 -13.49
C ASN A 167 -14.25 3.75 -13.55
N LEU A 168 -13.21 3.28 -12.88
CA LEU A 168 -11.90 3.92 -12.87
C LEU A 168 -10.91 3.01 -13.54
N GLU A 169 -10.02 3.55 -14.35
CA GLU A 169 -9.04 2.73 -15.06
C GLU A 169 -7.67 3.40 -15.13
N PHE A 170 -6.65 2.57 -15.31
CA PHE A 170 -5.33 3.02 -15.69
C PHE A 170 -4.70 2.03 -16.66
N ILE A 171 -3.81 2.56 -17.49
CA ILE A 171 -3.01 1.80 -18.45
C ILE A 171 -1.62 1.62 -17.85
N ASP A 172 -1.04 0.44 -18.02
CA ASP A 172 0.34 0.15 -17.64
C ASP A 172 0.98 -0.81 -18.64
N TYR A 173 2.29 -0.94 -18.52
CA TYR A 173 3.15 -1.67 -19.44
C TYR A 173 4.06 -2.61 -18.69
N VAL A 174 4.18 -3.85 -19.18
CA VAL A 174 5.08 -4.85 -18.61
C VAL A 174 6.14 -5.25 -19.64
N GLU A 175 7.39 -5.25 -19.21
CA GLU A 175 8.53 -5.70 -20.02
C GLU A 175 8.44 -7.21 -20.25
N PRO A 176 8.94 -7.75 -21.37
CA PRO A 176 9.03 -9.20 -21.55
C PRO A 176 9.79 -9.87 -20.40
N LEU A 177 9.30 -11.01 -19.92
CA LEU A 177 9.78 -11.67 -18.68
C LEU A 177 9.65 -10.83 -17.40
N GLY A 178 9.11 -9.62 -17.48
CA GLY A 178 8.88 -8.72 -16.37
C GLY A 178 7.58 -9.02 -15.64
N VAL A 179 7.48 -8.46 -14.42
CA VAL A 179 6.29 -8.56 -13.57
C VAL A 179 6.02 -7.20 -12.92
N ASN A 180 4.77 -6.74 -13.02
CA ASN A 180 4.27 -5.61 -12.27
C ASN A 180 3.38 -6.09 -11.12
N TYR A 181 3.78 -5.73 -9.90
CA TYR A 181 3.04 -6.03 -8.68
C TYR A 181 2.23 -4.83 -8.23
N TYR A 182 0.99 -5.09 -7.85
CA TYR A 182 0.03 -4.12 -7.34
C TYR A 182 -0.60 -4.59 -6.04
N ARG A 183 -1.10 -3.63 -5.27
CA ARG A 183 -1.87 -3.82 -4.06
C ARG A 183 -3.08 -2.91 -4.08
N LEU A 184 -4.27 -3.49 -3.91
CA LEU A 184 -5.52 -2.78 -3.63
C LEU A 184 -5.77 -2.80 -2.11
N ALA A 185 -5.99 -1.62 -1.53
CA ALA A 185 -6.26 -1.46 -0.11
C ALA A 185 -7.63 -2.05 0.28
N PRO A 186 -7.75 -2.70 1.46
CA PRO A 186 -9.02 -3.17 2.00
C PRO A 186 -10.12 -2.11 2.06
N ASN A 187 -9.78 -0.84 2.27
CA ASN A 187 -10.72 0.28 2.26
C ASN A 187 -11.57 0.34 0.97
N ASN A 188 -11.08 -0.22 -0.15
CA ASN A 188 -11.82 -0.23 -1.41
C ASN A 188 -12.86 -1.35 -1.53
N PHE A 189 -12.83 -2.34 -0.64
CA PHE A 189 -13.73 -3.51 -0.70
C PHE A 189 -14.23 -4.06 0.64
N TYR A 190 -13.87 -3.45 1.77
CA TYR A 190 -14.07 -4.01 3.12
C TYR A 190 -15.53 -4.41 3.45
N ARG A 191 -16.52 -3.62 3.04
CA ARG A 191 -17.95 -3.93 3.25
C ARG A 191 -18.71 -4.13 1.95
N THR A 192 -17.99 -4.45 0.89
CA THR A 192 -18.58 -4.63 -0.43
C THR A 192 -19.35 -5.94 -0.48
N LYS A 193 -20.67 -5.83 -0.63
CA LYS A 193 -21.61 -6.93 -0.89
C LYS A 193 -22.14 -6.93 -2.32
N ASP A 194 -21.74 -5.94 -3.12
CA ASP A 194 -22.13 -5.84 -4.53
C ASP A 194 -21.34 -6.88 -5.34
N ASP A 195 -22.05 -7.85 -5.92
CA ASP A 195 -21.47 -8.88 -6.79
C ASP A 195 -20.86 -8.33 -8.08
N TYR A 196 -21.19 -7.09 -8.44
CA TYR A 196 -20.62 -6.38 -9.59
C TYR A 196 -19.33 -5.61 -9.26
N ALA A 197 -18.93 -5.54 -8.00
CA ALA A 197 -17.67 -4.91 -7.63
C ALA A 197 -16.49 -5.81 -7.98
N ARG A 198 -15.59 -5.33 -8.84
CA ARG A 198 -14.48 -6.14 -9.36
C ARG A 198 -13.29 -5.31 -9.82
N VAL A 199 -12.13 -5.97 -9.83
CA VAL A 199 -10.94 -5.53 -10.57
C VAL A 199 -10.89 -6.34 -11.87
N ARG A 200 -10.77 -5.66 -13.00
CA ARG A 200 -10.66 -6.28 -14.31
C ARG A 200 -9.33 -5.91 -14.95
N VAL A 201 -8.57 -6.92 -15.39
CA VAL A 201 -7.35 -6.72 -16.17
C VAL A 201 -7.62 -7.10 -17.61
N GLN A 202 -7.44 -6.14 -18.51
CA GLN A 202 -7.71 -6.28 -19.93
C GLN A 202 -6.40 -6.27 -20.72
N GLY A 203 -6.20 -7.32 -21.51
CA GLY A 203 -5.11 -7.36 -22.50
C GLY A 203 -5.52 -6.67 -23.79
N GLN A 204 -4.52 -6.17 -24.51
CA GLN A 204 -4.73 -5.45 -25.77
C GLN A 204 -4.61 -6.34 -27.02
N GLY A 205 -4.51 -7.66 -26.87
CA GLY A 205 -4.43 -8.59 -28.01
C GLY A 205 -3.03 -8.84 -28.55
N TYR A 206 -1.99 -8.29 -27.93
CA TYR A 206 -0.60 -8.41 -28.36
C TYR A 206 0.23 -9.11 -27.28
N GLY A 207 0.71 -10.32 -27.57
CA GLY A 207 1.42 -11.15 -26.60
C GLY A 207 0.50 -11.84 -25.58
N THR A 208 1.10 -12.65 -24.71
CA THR A 208 0.39 -13.36 -23.64
C THR A 208 0.78 -12.76 -22.30
N LEU A 209 -0.21 -12.25 -21.58
CA LEU A 209 -0.10 -11.80 -20.20
C LEU A 209 -0.53 -12.92 -19.27
N THR A 210 0.14 -13.08 -18.14
CA THR A 210 -0.33 -13.90 -17.01
C THR A 210 -0.74 -12.95 -15.90
N VAL A 211 -1.99 -13.03 -15.48
CA VAL A 211 -2.53 -12.24 -14.37
C VAL A 211 -2.76 -13.16 -13.19
N CYS A 212 -2.08 -12.88 -12.09
CA CYS A 212 -2.21 -13.60 -10.83
C CYS A 212 -2.76 -12.68 -9.75
N TYR A 213 -3.60 -13.19 -8.85
CA TYR A 213 -4.08 -12.43 -7.70
C TYR A 213 -4.16 -13.30 -6.44
N SER A 214 -3.98 -12.67 -5.29
CA SER A 214 -3.91 -13.34 -3.98
C SER A 214 -4.20 -12.38 -2.82
N ARG A 215 -4.45 -12.94 -1.63
CA ARG A 215 -4.63 -12.17 -0.38
C ARG A 215 -3.34 -12.02 0.42
N THR A 216 -2.31 -12.78 0.04
CA THR A 216 -0.92 -12.67 0.50
C THR A 216 -0.07 -12.12 -0.65
N LEU A 217 1.07 -11.51 -0.36
CA LEU A 217 1.96 -11.02 -1.42
C LEU A 217 2.41 -12.23 -2.27
N PRO A 218 2.07 -12.30 -3.56
CA PRO A 218 2.41 -13.46 -4.37
C PRO A 218 3.92 -13.46 -4.59
N THR A 219 4.61 -14.45 -4.04
CA THR A 219 6.00 -14.72 -4.40
C THR A 219 6.01 -15.42 -5.76
N MET A 220 6.11 -14.69 -6.88
CA MET A 220 6.39 -15.31 -8.18
C MET A 220 7.85 -15.80 -8.27
N ASN A 221 8.30 -16.57 -7.28
CA ASN A 221 9.54 -17.33 -7.34
C ASN A 221 9.34 -18.69 -8.01
N GLY A 222 8.11 -19.03 -8.39
CA GLY A 222 7.81 -20.22 -9.13
C GLY A 222 7.81 -19.93 -10.61
N THR A 223 8.54 -20.73 -11.37
CA THR A 223 8.30 -20.95 -12.80
C THR A 223 6.79 -21.01 -13.08
N GLN A 224 6.37 -20.50 -14.25
CA GLN A 224 4.98 -20.31 -14.73
C GLN A 224 3.98 -21.47 -14.47
N ASN A 225 4.44 -22.63 -14.00
CA ASN A 225 3.67 -23.85 -13.75
C ASN A 225 3.22 -24.09 -12.31
N SER A 226 3.64 -23.28 -11.32
CA SER A 226 3.39 -23.60 -9.90
C SER A 226 2.05 -23.11 -9.33
N TYR A 227 1.29 -22.31 -10.07
CA TYR A 227 -0.02 -21.78 -9.63
C TYR A 227 -1.22 -22.56 -10.16
N ALA A 228 -1.00 -23.59 -10.99
CA ALA A 228 -2.08 -24.41 -11.54
C ALA A 228 -2.53 -25.56 -10.62
N SER A 229 -1.80 -25.83 -9.52
CA SER A 229 -2.06 -27.02 -8.73
C SER A 229 -1.55 -26.94 -7.28
N GLN A 230 -2.02 -26.01 -6.45
CA GLN A 230 -1.99 -26.25 -4.99
C GLN A 230 -3.21 -25.66 -4.29
N ALA A 231 -3.93 -26.57 -3.62
CA ALA A 231 -5.02 -26.31 -2.70
C ALA A 231 -4.51 -25.78 -1.35
N ASP A 232 -3.64 -24.79 -1.37
CA ASP A 232 -3.29 -24.02 -0.18
C ASP A 232 -3.94 -22.65 -0.29
N SER A 233 -4.60 -22.21 0.78
CA SER A 233 -5.29 -20.90 0.88
C SER A 233 -4.37 -19.68 0.67
N SER A 234 -3.07 -19.93 0.52
CA SER A 234 -1.98 -19.00 0.23
C SER A 234 -1.57 -18.95 -1.25
N ALA A 235 -2.04 -19.90 -2.08
CA ALA A 235 -1.73 -19.98 -3.51
C ALA A 235 -2.62 -19.02 -4.31
N GLY A 236 -2.01 -18.05 -4.99
CA GLY A 236 -2.74 -17.11 -5.85
C GLY A 236 -3.41 -17.79 -7.03
N THR A 237 -4.52 -17.23 -7.52
CA THR A 237 -5.17 -17.68 -8.76
C THR A 237 -4.52 -16.98 -9.95
N CYS A 238 -4.08 -17.73 -10.95
CA CYS A 238 -3.46 -17.20 -12.15
C CYS A 238 -4.25 -17.56 -13.41
N GLN A 239 -4.38 -16.61 -14.32
CA GLN A 239 -5.03 -16.77 -15.61
C GLN A 239 -4.20 -16.12 -16.70
N GLN A 240 -4.03 -16.83 -17.82
CA GLN A 240 -3.41 -16.26 -19.00
C GLN A 240 -4.45 -15.55 -19.85
N LEU A 241 -4.07 -14.42 -20.41
CA LEU A 241 -4.87 -13.66 -21.35
C LEU A 241 -3.98 -13.18 -22.50
N SER A 242 -4.43 -13.45 -23.72
CA SER A 242 -3.88 -12.80 -24.92
C SER A 242 -4.86 -11.73 -25.40
N THR A 243 -6.15 -12.07 -25.44
CA THR A 243 -7.29 -11.17 -25.67
C THR A 243 -8.31 -11.35 -24.54
N GLY A 244 -9.14 -10.33 -24.29
CA GLY A 244 -10.19 -10.38 -23.28
C GLY A 244 -9.75 -9.90 -21.90
N ASN A 245 -10.39 -10.43 -20.86
CA ASN A 245 -10.35 -9.89 -19.51
C ASN A 245 -10.17 -10.99 -18.45
N VAL A 246 -9.38 -10.70 -17.42
CA VAL A 246 -9.39 -11.43 -16.14
C VAL A 246 -10.18 -10.60 -15.14
N GLU A 247 -11.22 -11.19 -14.55
CA GLU A 247 -12.10 -10.52 -13.58
C GLU A 247 -11.90 -11.09 -12.18
N ILE A 248 -11.71 -10.19 -11.22
CA ILE A 248 -11.48 -10.51 -9.82
C ILE A 248 -12.61 -9.88 -9.00
N LYS A 249 -13.52 -10.71 -8.49
CA LYS A 249 -14.65 -10.26 -7.68
C LYS A 249 -14.17 -9.76 -6.32
N LEU A 250 -14.74 -8.64 -5.87
CA LEU A 250 -14.44 -8.00 -4.59
C LEU A 250 -15.51 -8.22 -3.52
N ALA A 251 -16.64 -8.81 -3.90
CA ALA A 251 -17.73 -9.12 -2.98
C ALA A 251 -17.25 -10.07 -1.87
N ASN A 252 -17.58 -9.74 -0.62
CA ASN A 252 -17.40 -10.60 0.55
C ASN A 252 -15.93 -11.01 0.86
N LEU A 253 -14.93 -10.25 0.40
CA LEU A 253 -13.50 -10.56 0.64
C LEU A 253 -13.00 -10.29 2.08
N CYS A 254 -13.83 -9.70 2.94
CA CYS A 254 -13.49 -9.30 4.31
C CYS A 254 -14.56 -9.75 5.34
N THR A 255 -15.28 -10.84 5.08
CA THR A 255 -16.40 -11.30 5.94
C THR A 255 -15.97 -11.73 7.33
N ASP A 256 -14.70 -12.11 7.50
CA ASP A 256 -14.06 -12.54 8.74
C ASP A 256 -13.39 -11.39 9.52
N ALA A 257 -13.24 -10.22 8.91
CA ALA A 257 -12.50 -9.10 9.47
C ALA A 257 -13.42 -8.12 10.22
N SER A 258 -13.14 -7.88 11.50
CA SER A 258 -13.91 -6.95 12.35
C SER A 258 -13.59 -5.47 12.10
N LEU A 259 -12.37 -5.19 11.64
CA LEU A 259 -11.88 -3.87 11.28
C LEU A 259 -11.24 -3.90 9.89
N VAL A 260 -11.20 -2.75 9.21
CA VAL A 260 -10.56 -2.61 7.88
C VAL A 260 -9.11 -3.09 7.89
N ARG A 261 -8.36 -2.77 8.96
CA ARG A 261 -6.95 -3.15 9.14
C ARG A 261 -6.73 -4.66 9.26
N ASP A 262 -7.75 -5.40 9.71
CA ASP A 262 -7.68 -6.85 9.93
C ASP A 262 -7.97 -7.60 8.62
N CYS A 263 -8.58 -6.93 7.63
CA CYS A 263 -8.79 -7.52 6.33
C CYS A 263 -7.49 -7.47 5.51
N ALA A 264 -7.11 -8.62 4.96
CA ALA A 264 -5.96 -8.70 4.07
C ALA A 264 -6.16 -7.82 2.81
N PRO A 265 -5.11 -7.19 2.26
CA PRO A 265 -5.19 -6.52 0.97
C PRO A 265 -5.37 -7.52 -0.18
N LEU A 266 -5.80 -7.04 -1.34
CA LEU A 266 -5.76 -7.81 -2.58
C LEU A 266 -4.47 -7.47 -3.33
N TYR A 267 -3.64 -8.46 -3.59
CA TYR A 267 -2.47 -8.33 -4.43
C TYR A 267 -2.78 -8.81 -5.85
N LEU A 268 -2.23 -8.10 -6.82
CA LEU A 268 -2.35 -8.40 -8.24
C LEU A 268 -0.94 -8.38 -8.85
N ALA A 269 -0.62 -9.37 -9.65
CA ALA A 269 0.63 -9.43 -10.39
C ALA A 269 0.34 -9.70 -11.86
N VAL A 270 0.86 -8.83 -12.72
CA VAL A 270 0.71 -8.93 -14.17
C VAL A 270 2.10 -9.18 -14.75
N SER A 271 2.30 -10.31 -15.41
CA SER A 271 3.56 -10.70 -16.02
C SER A 271 3.42 -10.97 -17.51
N ALA A 272 4.51 -10.75 -18.25
CA ALA A 272 4.59 -11.10 -19.66
C ALA A 272 5.42 -12.38 -19.85
N GLY A 273 4.99 -13.25 -20.76
CA GLY A 273 5.80 -14.37 -21.22
C GLY A 273 7.05 -13.90 -22.01
N GLN A 274 7.86 -14.87 -22.46
CA GLN A 274 8.90 -14.55 -23.46
C GLN A 274 8.23 -14.06 -24.75
N ALA A 275 8.82 -13.05 -25.37
CA ALA A 275 8.44 -12.62 -26.71
C ALA A 275 8.77 -13.76 -27.70
N THR A 276 7.73 -14.46 -28.19
CA THR A 276 7.88 -15.49 -29.21
C THR A 276 7.63 -14.87 -30.60
N GLN A 277 8.73 -14.71 -31.35
CA GLN A 277 8.84 -14.20 -32.73
C GLN A 277 8.94 -12.68 -32.93
N ALA A 278 9.57 -12.33 -34.06
CA ALA A 278 10.09 -11.03 -34.50
C ALA A 278 9.40 -9.85 -33.79
N VAL A 279 10.15 -9.26 -32.86
CA VAL A 279 9.77 -8.06 -32.10
C VAL A 279 9.57 -6.93 -33.10
N GLU A 280 8.38 -6.83 -33.66
CA GLU A 280 7.92 -5.56 -34.18
C GLU A 280 7.96 -4.58 -33.00
N MET A 281 8.60 -3.43 -33.19
CA MET A 281 8.58 -2.36 -32.20
C MET A 281 7.13 -1.87 -32.13
N ARG A 282 6.38 -2.29 -31.11
CA ARG A 282 4.92 -2.08 -31.05
C ARG A 282 4.51 -1.07 -30.01
N CYS A 283 5.33 -0.86 -28.99
CA CYS A 283 5.09 0.23 -28.06
C CYS A 283 5.80 1.51 -28.51
N ASN A 284 5.01 2.42 -29.08
CA ASN A 284 5.47 3.72 -29.55
C ASN A 284 5.00 4.87 -28.63
N GLU A 285 4.44 4.53 -27.47
CA GLU A 285 3.99 5.51 -26.48
C GLU A 285 5.14 5.96 -25.59
N GLU A 286 5.11 7.21 -25.13
CA GLU A 286 6.14 7.79 -24.24
C GLU A 286 6.30 6.98 -22.93
N ALA A 287 5.23 6.33 -22.47
CA ALA A 287 5.25 5.50 -21.26
C ALA A 287 6.07 4.20 -21.41
N CYS A 288 6.42 3.81 -22.64
CA CYS A 288 7.20 2.61 -22.88
C CYS A 288 8.70 2.85 -22.81
N ARG A 289 9.34 2.10 -21.93
CA ARG A 289 10.80 2.05 -21.81
C ARG A 289 11.45 1.25 -22.94
N PHE A 290 10.78 0.18 -23.36
CA PHE A 290 11.24 -0.69 -24.43
C PHE A 290 10.14 -0.88 -25.47
N PRO A 291 10.49 -1.02 -26.76
CA PRO A 291 9.52 -1.11 -27.84
C PRO A 291 8.70 -2.42 -27.83
N ASP A 292 9.12 -3.40 -27.03
CA ASP A 292 8.53 -4.73 -26.89
C ASP A 292 7.67 -4.92 -25.62
N MET A 293 7.42 -3.84 -24.87
CA MET A 293 6.55 -3.88 -23.70
C MET A 293 5.10 -4.21 -24.07
N LEU A 294 4.44 -5.03 -23.25
CA LEU A 294 3.03 -5.38 -23.43
C LEU A 294 2.13 -4.43 -22.65
N LYS A 295 1.15 -3.86 -23.34
CA LYS A 295 0.13 -2.95 -22.80
C LYS A 295 -1.02 -3.73 -22.17
N TYR A 296 -1.49 -3.27 -21.02
CA TYR A 296 -2.74 -3.71 -20.41
C TYR A 296 -3.45 -2.57 -19.69
N THR A 297 -4.75 -2.75 -19.48
CA THR A 297 -5.58 -1.82 -18.72
C THR A 297 -6.09 -2.52 -17.47
N VAL A 298 -6.01 -1.85 -16.33
CA VAL A 298 -6.64 -2.30 -15.09
C VAL A 298 -7.82 -1.39 -14.79
N ILE A 299 -8.98 -1.99 -14.58
CA ILE A 299 -10.27 -1.32 -14.44
C ILE A 299 -10.86 -1.71 -13.08
N LEU A 300 -11.25 -0.71 -12.31
CA LEU A 300 -11.97 -0.83 -11.06
C LEU A 300 -13.43 -0.51 -11.31
N GLU A 301 -14.30 -1.50 -11.07
CA GLU A 301 -15.74 -1.35 -11.24
C GLU A 301 -16.39 -1.39 -9.86
N ARG A 302 -17.15 -0.34 -9.51
CA ARG A 302 -17.93 -0.24 -8.26
C ARG A 302 -17.14 -0.52 -6.98
N VAL A 303 -15.89 -0.08 -6.94
CA VAL A 303 -15.06 -0.09 -5.74
C VAL A 303 -15.52 0.99 -4.77
N GLY A 304 -15.54 0.71 -3.48
CA GLY A 304 -16.02 1.65 -2.45
C GLY A 304 -14.93 2.54 -1.85
N CYS A 305 -15.36 3.38 -0.90
CA CYS A 305 -14.52 4.15 0.00
C CYS A 305 -14.93 3.84 1.45
N TRP A 306 -14.14 3.03 2.15
CA TRP A 306 -14.44 2.65 3.54
C TRP A 306 -13.34 3.11 4.49
N SER A 307 -13.72 3.82 5.55
CA SER A 307 -12.90 4.00 6.75
C SER A 307 -13.70 3.69 8.01
N ALA A 308 -13.02 3.18 9.03
CA ALA A 308 -13.62 2.97 10.34
C ALA A 308 -13.53 4.24 11.23
N ALA A 309 -12.83 5.29 10.78
CA ALA A 309 -12.64 6.54 11.52
C ALA A 309 -13.93 7.35 11.73
N GLY A 310 -14.91 7.22 10.82
CA GLY A 310 -16.21 7.89 10.93
C GLY A 310 -17.15 7.31 12.00
N ALA A 311 -17.00 6.02 12.34
CA ALA A 311 -17.87 5.36 13.32
C ALA A 311 -17.70 5.92 14.74
N LEU A 312 -16.50 6.44 15.06
CA LEU A 312 -16.24 7.06 16.35
C LEU A 312 -17.01 8.37 16.50
N HIS A 313 -17.12 9.21 15.48
CA HIS A 313 -17.80 10.51 15.61
C HIS A 313 -19.31 10.39 15.86
N ALA A 314 -19.96 9.38 15.27
CA ALA A 314 -21.39 9.11 15.50
C ALA A 314 -21.69 8.65 16.93
N ALA A 315 -20.78 7.89 17.56
CA ALA A 315 -20.94 7.43 18.92
C ALA A 315 -20.91 8.59 19.94
N TRP A 316 -20.07 9.61 19.69
CA TRP A 316 -19.98 10.79 20.56
C TRP A 316 -21.21 11.70 20.45
N LEU A 317 -21.81 11.81 19.25
CA LEU A 317 -23.07 12.53 19.09
C LEU A 317 -24.23 11.82 19.78
N LEU A 318 -24.29 10.49 19.72
CA LEU A 318 -25.29 9.68 20.41
C LEU A 318 -25.16 9.76 21.93
N THR A 319 -23.95 9.72 22.49
CA THR A 319 -23.75 9.88 23.93
C THR A 319 -24.04 11.31 24.39
N ALA A 320 -23.70 12.33 23.60
CA ALA A 320 -24.06 13.72 23.88
C ALA A 320 -25.59 13.93 23.84
N LEU A 321 -26.30 13.33 22.87
CA LEU A 321 -27.77 13.40 22.80
C LEU A 321 -28.44 12.69 23.98
N LEU A 322 -27.94 11.52 24.37
CA LEU A 322 -28.44 10.76 25.52
C LEU A 322 -28.19 11.49 26.85
N ALA A 323 -27.06 12.19 26.98
CA ALA A 323 -26.74 13.02 28.14
C ALA A 323 -27.58 14.32 28.20
N ALA A 324 -28.00 14.86 27.05
CA ALA A 324 -28.85 16.06 26.97
C ALA A 324 -30.35 15.76 27.18
N LEU A 325 -30.81 14.53 26.95
CA LEU A 325 -32.20 14.10 27.13
C LEU A 325 -32.77 14.37 28.55
N PRO A 326 -32.08 14.06 29.66
CA PRO A 326 -32.59 14.35 31.01
C PRO A 326 -32.66 15.84 31.33
N LEU A 327 -31.78 16.67 30.76
CA LEU A 327 -31.81 18.12 30.92
C LEU A 327 -33.02 18.74 30.20
N LEU A 328 -33.38 18.23 29.02
CA LEU A 328 -34.55 18.69 28.27
C LEU A 328 -35.88 18.28 28.93
N LEU A 329 -35.90 17.17 29.67
CA LEU A 329 -37.08 16.72 30.43
C LEU A 329 -37.32 17.55 31.70
N GLN A 330 -36.30 18.20 32.26
CA GLN A 330 -36.45 19.07 33.44
C GLN A 330 -37.05 20.45 33.13
N PHE A 331 -36.95 20.93 31.88
CA PHE A 331 -37.56 22.20 31.46
C PHE A 331 -39.05 22.08 31.05
N ARG A 332 -39.64 20.89 31.19
CA ARG A 332 -41.02 20.60 30.78
C ARG A 332 -41.98 20.31 31.96
N GLN A 333 -41.52 20.50 33.20
CA GLN A 333 -42.32 20.56 34.42
C GLN A 333 -42.37 21.99 34.94
#